data_AF-G9YF87-F1
#
_entry.id   AF-G9YF87-F1
#
_cell.length_a   1.000
_cell.length_b   1.000
_cell.length_c   1.000
_cell.angle_alpha   90.00
_cell.angle_beta   90.00
_cell.angle_gamma   90.00
#
_symmetry.space_group_name_H-M   'P 1'
#
loop_
_entity.id
_entity.type
_entity.pdbx_description
1 polymer ?
#
loop_
_entity_poly.entity_id
_entity_poly.type
_entity_poly.pdbx_seq_one_letter_code
_entity_poly.pdbx_strand_id
1 'polypeptide(L)'
;MADEEGGRMTDEPLALAAALEKIDAYAHRRMLPGATEATAHMCIISPFAGVSGGLANLFSTHPSTADRIARLEKLDRELHPYRRSSSRP
;
A
#
# COMPACT_ATOMS: atom_id res chain seq x y z
N MET A 1 -3.78 9.47 5.06
CA MET A 1 -4.04 10.76 4.39
C MET A 1 -3.62 10.70 2.92
N ALA A 2 -2.36 10.42 2.58
CA ALA A 2 -1.91 10.41 1.18
C ALA A 2 -2.67 9.44 0.25
N ASP A 3 -2.88 8.18 0.65
CA ASP A 3 -3.57 7.19 -0.20
C ASP A 3 -5.03 7.60 -0.49
N GLU A 4 -5.70 8.17 0.51
CA GLU A 4 -7.10 8.60 0.39
C GLU A 4 -7.21 9.80 -0.58
N GLU A 5 -6.33 10.79 -0.43
CA GLU A 5 -6.29 11.95 -1.32
C GLU A 5 -5.95 11.54 -2.76
N GLY A 6 -4.93 10.68 -2.95
CA GLY A 6 -4.58 10.15 -4.26
C GLY A 6 -5.70 9.32 -4.90
N GLY A 7 -6.40 8.52 -4.09
CA GLY A 7 -7.56 7.75 -4.54
C GLY A 7 -8.71 8.65 -5.00
N ARG A 8 -8.98 9.76 -4.31
CA ARG A 8 -9.99 10.75 -4.71
C ARG A 8 -9.58 11.54 -5.96
N MET A 9 -8.31 11.94 -6.07
CA MET A 9 -7.81 12.71 -7.22
C MET A 9 -7.86 11.90 -8.53
N THR A 10 -7.64 10.59 -8.44
CA THR A 10 -7.61 9.69 -9.60
C THR A 10 -8.96 9.03 -9.89
N ASP A 11 -9.91 9.14 -8.97
CA ASP A 11 -11.20 8.40 -8.98
C ASP A 11 -11.02 6.87 -9.12
N GLU A 12 -9.84 6.35 -8.75
CA GLU A 12 -9.49 4.94 -8.89
C GLU A 12 -8.81 4.36 -7.63
N PRO A 13 -9.51 4.31 -6.48
CA PRO A 13 -8.91 3.82 -5.23
C PRO A 13 -8.48 2.34 -5.31
N LEU A 14 -9.23 1.48 -6.04
CA LEU A 14 -8.88 0.07 -6.20
C LEU A 14 -7.63 -0.13 -7.07
N ALA A 15 -7.41 0.71 -8.08
CA ALA A 15 -6.19 0.63 -8.88
C ALA A 15 -4.96 0.96 -8.04
N LEU A 16 -5.08 1.96 -7.16
CA LEU A 16 -4.03 2.33 -6.21
C LEU A 16 -3.78 1.21 -5.18
N ALA A 17 -4.83 0.55 -4.69
CA ALA A 17 -4.70 -0.60 -3.78
C ALA A 17 -3.94 -1.76 -4.44
N ALA A 18 -4.28 -2.09 -5.69
CA ALA A 18 -3.58 -3.13 -6.46
C ALA A 18 -2.12 -2.77 -6.75
N ALA A 19 -1.81 -1.48 -6.93
CA ALA A 19 -0.43 -1.02 -7.07
C ALA A 19 0.37 -1.22 -5.78
N LEU A 20 -0.21 -0.87 -4.61
CA LEU A 20 0.42 -1.08 -3.32
C LEU A 20 0.70 -2.57 -3.06
N GLU A 21 -0.26 -3.44 -3.34
CA GLU A 21 -0.09 -4.89 -3.20
C GLU A 21 1.08 -5.41 -4.07
N LYS A 22 1.20 -4.93 -5.32
CA LYS A 22 2.31 -5.31 -6.21
C LYS A 22 3.66 -4.85 -5.69
N ILE A 23 3.75 -3.62 -5.20
CA ILE A 23 4.99 -3.07 -4.64
C ILE A 23 5.37 -3.86 -3.38
N ASP A 24 4.39 -4.20 -2.54
CA ASP A 24 4.59 -4.97 -1.31
C ASP A 24 5.10 -6.37 -1.60
N ALA A 25 4.45 -7.06 -2.54
CA ALA A 25 4.89 -8.37 -3.00
C ALA A 25 6.31 -8.33 -3.60
N TYR A 26 6.68 -7.26 -4.29
CA TYR A 26 8.05 -7.09 -4.81
C TYR A 26 9.06 -6.86 -3.69
N ALA A 27 8.74 -5.99 -2.72
CA ALA A 27 9.59 -5.71 -1.57
C ALA A 27 9.85 -6.94 -0.70
N HIS A 28 8.85 -7.82 -0.54
CA HIS A 28 9.03 -9.10 0.16
C HIS A 28 9.94 -10.09 -0.59
N ARG A 29 10.01 -10.00 -1.92
CA ARG A 29 10.81 -10.91 -2.76
C ARG A 29 12.26 -10.43 -2.93
N ARG A 30 12.49 -9.13 -2.88
CA ARG A 30 13.83 -8.54 -3.08
C ARG A 30 14.06 -7.42 -2.09
N MET A 31 15.08 -7.61 -1.27
CA MET A 31 15.66 -6.53 -0.47
C MET A 31 16.31 -5.53 -1.43
N LEU A 32 16.08 -4.22 -1.22
CA LEU A 32 16.79 -3.21 -2.01
C LEU A 32 18.30 -3.30 -1.73
N PRO A 33 19.15 -3.56 -2.74
CA PRO A 33 20.59 -3.59 -2.54
C PRO A 33 21.09 -2.23 -2.04
N GLY A 34 21.77 -2.22 -0.88
CA GLY A 34 22.28 -0.99 -0.26
C GLY A 34 21.27 -0.20 0.57
N ALA A 35 20.03 -0.71 0.75
CA ALA A 35 19.11 -0.12 1.70
C ALA A 35 19.66 -0.24 3.13
N THR A 36 19.76 0.89 3.81
CA THR A 36 20.06 0.99 5.25
C THR A 36 18.80 1.43 6.00
N GLU A 37 18.77 1.23 7.32
CA GLU A 37 17.69 1.73 8.18
C GLU A 37 17.47 3.24 8.01
N ALA A 38 18.56 3.99 7.85
CA ALA A 38 18.53 5.43 7.60
C ALA A 38 17.95 5.79 6.22
N THR A 39 17.87 4.88 5.25
CA THR A 39 17.23 5.13 3.94
C THR A 39 15.83 4.55 3.85
N ALA A 40 15.44 3.70 4.79
CA ALA A 40 14.16 2.99 4.78
C ALA A 40 12.96 3.93 4.85
N HIS A 41 13.10 5.07 5.55
CA HIS A 41 12.06 6.10 5.66
C HIS A 41 11.76 6.86 4.36
N MET A 42 12.61 6.75 3.32
CA MET A 42 12.33 7.30 1.99
C MET A 42 11.47 6.36 1.14
N CYS A 43 11.29 5.11 1.56
CA CYS A 43 10.54 4.11 0.82
C CYS A 43 9.08 4.09 1.25
N ILE A 44 8.16 4.00 0.26
CA ILE A 44 6.71 3.85 0.49
C ILE A 44 6.38 2.50 1.15
N ILE A 45 7.26 1.51 0.99
CA ILE A 45 7.18 0.15 1.56
C ILE A 45 8.55 -0.25 2.08
N SER A 46 8.59 -0.99 3.19
CA SER A 46 9.84 -1.42 3.83
C SER A 46 10.73 -2.22 2.87
N PRO A 47 11.99 -1.81 2.64
CA PRO A 47 12.94 -2.58 1.84
C PRO A 47 13.39 -3.88 2.55
N PHE A 48 13.03 -4.06 3.83
CA PHE A 48 13.35 -5.23 4.64
C PHE A 48 12.15 -6.15 4.88
N ALA A 49 11.03 -5.94 4.16
CA ALA A 49 9.78 -6.68 4.36
C ALA A 49 9.94 -8.21 4.24
N GLY A 50 10.92 -8.69 3.46
CA GLY A 50 11.22 -10.11 3.29
C GLY A 50 12.04 -10.78 4.41
N VAL A 51 12.55 -10.03 5.39
CA VAL A 51 13.32 -10.60 6.52
C VAL A 51 12.35 -10.96 7.63
N SER A 52 12.12 -12.25 7.84
CA SER A 52 11.21 -12.76 8.86
C SER A 52 11.68 -12.36 10.27
N GLY A 53 11.07 -11.31 10.81
CA GLY A 53 11.21 -10.92 12.20
C GLY A 53 11.92 -9.57 12.40
N GLY A 54 11.16 -8.57 12.83
CA GLY A 54 11.70 -7.57 13.76
C GLY A 54 11.72 -6.10 13.34
N LEU A 55 11.46 -5.74 12.07
CA LEU A 55 11.60 -4.34 11.63
C LEU A 55 10.29 -3.64 11.21
N ALA A 56 9.13 -4.26 11.45
CA ALA A 56 7.83 -3.57 11.28
C ALA A 56 7.74 -2.29 12.15
N ASN A 57 8.48 -2.22 13.25
CA ASN A 57 8.50 -1.08 14.17
C ASN A 57 9.32 0.14 13.69
N LEU A 58 10.21 0.02 12.68
CA LEU A 58 10.91 1.20 12.14
C LEU A 58 10.02 2.09 11.27
N PHE A 59 8.82 1.61 10.91
CA PHE A 59 7.81 2.35 10.16
C PHE A 59 6.66 2.82 11.06
N SER A 60 6.91 3.06 12.35
CA SER A 60 5.91 3.55 13.32
C SER A 60 5.26 4.89 12.92
N THR A 61 5.80 5.59 11.91
CA THR A 61 5.21 6.80 11.32
C THR A 61 4.25 6.53 10.16
N HIS A 62 4.16 5.30 9.65
CA HIS A 62 3.26 4.92 8.56
C HIS A 62 2.41 3.68 8.88
N PRO A 63 1.10 3.70 8.56
CA PRO A 63 0.26 2.51 8.66
C PRO A 63 0.79 1.40 7.75
N SER A 64 0.54 0.14 8.12
CA SER A 64 0.97 -1.02 7.33
C SER A 64 0.38 -0.99 5.90
N THR A 65 1.02 -1.67 4.93
CA THR A 65 0.47 -1.80 3.57
C THR A 65 -0.96 -2.33 3.59
N ALA A 66 -1.24 -3.33 4.43
CA ALA A 66 -2.57 -3.90 4.59
C ALA A 66 -3.60 -2.87 5.06
N ASP A 67 -3.25 -2.03 6.05
CA ASP A 67 -4.14 -0.96 6.53
C ASP A 67 -4.41 0.09 5.45
N ARG A 68 -3.40 0.39 4.62
CA ARG A 68 -3.53 1.33 3.50
C ARG A 68 -4.47 0.79 2.42
N ILE A 69 -4.33 -0.49 2.07
CA ILE A 69 -5.23 -1.19 1.15
C ILE A 69 -6.66 -1.17 1.70
N ALA A 70 -6.86 -1.53 2.96
CA ALA A 70 -8.19 -1.54 3.57
C ALA A 70 -8.88 -0.17 3.56
N ARG A 71 -8.10 0.91 3.73
CA ARG A 71 -8.62 2.29 3.62
C ARG A 71 -9.01 2.65 2.20
N LEU A 72 -8.23 2.26 1.19
CA LEU A 72 -8.55 2.48 -0.22
C LEU A 72 -9.78 1.70 -0.66
N GLU A 73 -9.91 0.45 -0.23
CA GLU A 73 -11.11 -0.34 -0.49
C GLU A 73 -12.35 0.27 0.17
N LYS A 74 -12.22 0.81 1.39
CA LYS A 74 -13.29 1.54 2.06
C LYS A 74 -13.68 2.80 1.27
N LEU A 75 -12.69 3.60 0.86
CA LEU A 75 -12.90 4.79 0.05
C LEU A 75 -13.61 4.46 -1.27
N ASP A 76 -13.23 3.37 -1.95
CA ASP A 76 -13.93 2.92 -3.16
C ASP A 76 -15.42 2.63 -2.90
N ARG A 77 -15.80 2.05 -1.75
CA ARG A 77 -17.22 1.83 -1.44
C ARG A 77 -17.97 3.13 -1.22
N GLU A 78 -17.30 4.15 -0.70
CA GLU A 78 -17.87 5.47 -0.44
C GLU A 78 -18.03 6.27 -1.74
N LEU A 79 -17.03 6.24 -2.63
CA LEU A 79 -17.05 6.95 -3.92
C LEU A 79 -17.89 6.22 -4.98
N HIS A 80 -17.84 4.89 -5.01
CA HIS A 80 -18.42 4.05 -6.07
C HIS A 80 -19.40 2.99 -5.53
N PRO A 81 -20.52 3.38 -4.87
CA PRO A 81 -21.45 2.43 -4.27
C PRO A 81 -22.06 1.43 -5.27
N TYR A 82 -22.08 1.75 -6.57
CA TYR A 82 -22.68 0.94 -7.63
C TYR A 82 -21.67 0.15 -8.49
N ARG A 83 -20.36 0.38 -8.35
CA ARG A 83 -19.33 -0.23 -9.22
C ARG A 83 -19.16 -1.75 -9.04
N ARG A 84 -19.57 -2.29 -7.88
CA ARG A 84 -19.58 -3.74 -7.62
C ARG A 84 -20.76 -4.49 -8.24
N SER A 85 -21.80 -3.79 -8.75
CA SER A 85 -22.92 -4.45 -9.44
C SER A 85 -22.70 -4.64 -10.94
N SER A 86 -21.65 -4.04 -11.51
CA SER A 86 -21.41 -3.98 -12.97
C SER A 86 -20.25 -4.82 -13.51
N SER A 87 -19.68 -5.75 -12.73
CA SER A 87 -18.68 -6.70 -13.23
C SER A 87 -18.94 -8.07 -12.62
N ARG A 88 -19.66 -8.98 -13.28
CA ARG A 88 -19.25 -9.77 -14.46
C ARG A 88 -20.48 -10.32 -15.22
N PRO A 89 -20.50 -10.35 -16.57
CA PRO A 89 -20.91 -11.55 -17.30
C PRO A 89 -19.83 -12.65 -17.22
#